data_AF-A0A962N1E7-F1
#
_entry.id   AF-A0A962N1E7-F1
#
_cell.length_a   1.000
_cell.length_b   1.000
_cell.length_c   1.000
_cell.angle_alpha   90.00
_cell.angle_beta   90.00
_cell.angle_gamma   90.00
#
_symmetry.space_group_name_H-M   'P 1'
#
loop_
_entity.id
_entity.type
_entity.pdbx_description
1 polymer ?
#
loop_
_entity_poly.entity_id
_entity_poly.type
_entity_poly.pdbx_seq_one_letter_code
_entity_poly.pdbx_strand_id
1 'polypeptide(L)' 'MMARYKAEVGTMQDYESPWMDDELRAFRDTVVRFVEKEMLPHDARWREQHHVDREVWRSVG' A
#
# COMPACT_ATOMS: atom_id res chain seq x y z
N MET A 1 13.79 -8.32 -0.53
CA MET A 1 13.36 -7.56 -1.73
C MET A 1 12.71 -6.21 -1.37
N MET A 2 11.81 -6.14 -0.38
CA MET A 2 11.15 -4.88 0.04
C MET A 2 12.07 -3.86 0.76
N ALA A 3 13.16 -4.31 1.39
CA ALA A 3 14.15 -3.41 2.00
C ALA A 3 14.93 -2.56 0.96
N ARG A 4 15.07 -3.05 -0.28
CA ARG A 4 15.67 -2.26 -1.37
C ARG A 4 14.70 -1.23 -1.95
N TYR A 5 13.40 -1.51 -1.94
CA TYR A 5 12.40 -0.58 -2.46
C TYR A 5 12.31 0.70 -1.60
N LYS A 6 12.33 0.57 -0.26
CA LYS A 6 12.41 1.75 0.63
C LYS A 6 13.74 2.52 0.51
N ALA A 7 14.83 1.88 0.05
CA ALA A 7 16.14 2.52 -0.12
C ALA A 7 16.29 3.28 -1.44
N GLU A 8 15.68 2.81 -2.54
CA GLU A 8 15.70 3.52 -3.84
C GLU A 8 14.60 4.58 -3.96
N VAL A 9 13.47 4.44 -3.26
CA VAL A 9 12.43 5.50 -3.15
C VAL A 9 12.82 6.55 -2.09
N GLY A 10 14.12 6.73 -1.85
CA GLY A 10 14.68 7.74 -0.94
C GLY A 10 14.51 9.19 -1.41
N THR A 11 13.74 9.47 -2.47
CA THR A 11 13.61 10.80 -3.06
C THR A 11 12.24 11.14 -3.68
N MET A 12 11.18 10.32 -3.49
CA MET A 12 9.83 10.62 -4.02
C MET A 12 8.78 10.87 -2.92
N GLN A 13 9.08 11.78 -2.00
CA GLN A 13 8.15 12.40 -1.04
C GLN A 13 8.65 13.85 -0.91
N ASP A 14 7.95 14.88 -1.40
CA ASP A 14 6.76 15.46 -0.76
C ASP A 14 5.71 15.93 -1.78
N TYR A 15 5.13 15.03 -2.56
CA TYR A 15 3.94 15.40 -3.35
C TYR A 15 2.68 15.20 -2.49
N GLU A 16 2.10 16.31 -2.04
CA GLU A 16 0.77 16.35 -1.45
C GLU A 16 -0.20 16.93 -2.48
N SER A 17 -1.29 16.22 -2.76
CA SER A 17 -2.30 16.73 -3.69
C SER A 17 -2.98 17.97 -3.10
N PRO A 18 -3.32 18.99 -3.91
CA PRO A 18 -3.94 20.23 -3.40
C PRO A 18 -5.29 20.06 -2.69
N TRP A 19 -5.94 18.90 -2.84
CA TRP A 19 -7.22 18.55 -2.22
C TRP A 19 -7.07 17.72 -0.95
N MET A 20 -5.86 17.51 -0.45
CA MET A 20 -5.64 16.78 0.81
C MET A 20 -6.12 17.59 2.02
N ASP A 21 -6.86 16.93 2.90
CA ASP A 21 -7.27 17.44 4.20
C ASP A 21 -6.96 16.41 5.32
N ASP A 22 -7.30 16.75 6.56
CA ASP A 22 -6.99 15.89 7.72
C ASP A 22 -7.76 14.57 7.71
N GLU A 23 -8.98 14.54 7.15
CA GLU A 23 -9.78 13.32 7.01
C GLU A 23 -9.13 12.37 5.99
N LEU A 24 -8.76 12.90 4.83
CA LEU A 24 -8.06 12.15 3.80
C LEU A 24 -6.68 11.68 4.26
N ARG A 25 -5.99 12.46 5.11
CA ARG A 25 -4.74 12.03 5.75
C ARG A 25 -4.95 10.85 6.68
N ALA A 26 -5.94 10.92 7.57
CA ALA A 26 -6.27 9.82 8.47
C ALA A 26 -6.71 8.55 7.71
N PHE A 27 -7.47 8.72 6.63
CA PHE A 27 -7.85 7.64 5.73
C PHE A 27 -6.64 7.01 5.05
N ARG A 28 -5.74 7.83 4.48
CA ARG A 28 -4.48 7.37 3.85
C ARG A 28 -3.66 6.54 4.83
N ASP A 29 -3.50 7.01 6.07
CA ASP A 29 -2.75 6.29 7.09
C ASP A 29 -3.35 4.92 7.40
N THR A 30 -4.68 4.84 7.45
CA THR A 30 -5.41 3.59 7.65
C THR A 30 -5.17 2.62 6.49
N VAL A 31 -5.27 3.11 5.24
CA VAL A 31 -5.04 2.31 4.03
C VAL A 31 -3.59 1.82 3.98
N VAL A 32 -2.60 2.66 4.28
CA VAL A 32 -1.18 2.27 4.29
C VAL A 32 -0.95 1.12 5.26
N ARG A 33 -1.48 1.21 6.49
CA ARG A 33 -1.36 0.14 7.49
C ARG A 33 -2.03 -1.14 7.04
N PHE A 34 -3.21 -1.05 6.41
CA PHE A 34 -3.90 -2.21 5.85
C PHE A 34 -3.06 -2.89 4.78
N VAL A 35 -2.54 -2.12 3.82
CA VAL A 35 -1.68 -2.65 2.74
C VAL A 35 -0.44 -3.31 3.32
N GLU A 36 0.22 -2.67 4.29
CA GLU A 36 1.43 -3.21 4.91
C GLU A 36 1.17 -4.53 5.66
N LYS A 37 0.03 -4.64 6.34
CA LYS A 37 -0.31 -5.80 7.17
C LYS A 37 -0.93 -6.95 6.39
N GLU A 38 -1.86 -6.67 5.50
CA GLU A 38 -2.73 -7.67 4.87
C GLU A 38 -2.34 -7.95 3.41
N MET A 39 -1.74 -7.00 2.70
CA MET A 39 -1.42 -7.17 1.27
C MET A 39 0.05 -7.49 1.00
N LEU A 40 0.98 -6.77 1.64
CA LEU A 40 2.43 -6.97 1.40
C LEU A 40 2.92 -8.41 1.62
N PRO A 41 2.41 -9.20 2.59
CA PRO A 41 2.83 -10.60 2.75
C PRO A 41 2.57 -11.48 1.53
N HIS A 42 1.61 -11.10 0.69
CA HIS A 42 1.18 -11.88 -0.48
C HIS A 42 1.73 -11.35 -1.82
N ASP A 43 2.38 -10.19 -1.83
CA ASP A 43 2.82 -9.48 -3.05
C ASP A 43 3.67 -10.36 -3.98
N ALA A 44 4.62 -11.11 -3.44
CA ALA A 44 5.48 -11.99 -4.24
C ALA A 44 4.67 -13.07 -4.99
N ARG A 45 3.79 -13.77 -4.27
CA ARG A 45 2.91 -14.79 -4.85
C ARG A 45 1.95 -14.18 -5.87
N TRP A 46 1.36 -13.02 -5.58
CA TRP A 46 0.42 -12.35 -6.48
C TRP A 46 1.07 -11.89 -7.78
N ARG A 47 2.33 -11.46 -7.73
CA ARG A 47 3.11 -11.15 -8.94
C ARG A 47 3.35 -12.39 -9.79
N GLU A 48 3.68 -13.52 -9.18
CA GLU A 48 3.90 -14.80 -9.89
C GLU A 48 2.61 -15.33 -10.54
N GLN A 49 1.48 -15.28 -9.84
CA GLN A 49 0.19 -15.73 -10.37
C GLN A 49 -0.55 -14.67 -11.21
N HIS A 50 -0.01 -13.46 -11.32
CA HIS A 50 -0.56 -12.32 -12.06
C HIS A 50 -1.96 -11.85 -11.62
N HIS A 51 -2.39 -12.15 -10.39
CA HIS A 51 -3.63 -11.61 -9.83
C HIS A 51 -3.61 -11.57 -8.30
N VAL A 52 -4.40 -10.66 -7.73
CA VAL A 52 -4.69 -10.59 -6.28
C VAL A 52 -5.80 -11.59 -5.94
N ASP A 53 -5.76 -12.17 -4.75
CA ASP A 53 -6.82 -13.08 -4.32
C ASP A 53 -8.11 -12.34 -3.97
N ARG A 54 -9.24 -12.95 -4.32
CA ARG A 54 -10.56 -12.37 -4.03
C ARG A 54 -10.88 -12.28 -2.54
N GLU A 55 -10.27 -13.14 -1.72
CA GLU A 55 -10.51 -13.16 -0.27
C GLU A 55 -9.97 -11.90 0.40
N VAL A 56 -8.81 -11.39 -0.04
CA VAL A 56 -8.26 -10.14 0.47
C VAL A 56 -9.18 -8.96 0.13
N TRP A 57 -9.77 -8.95 -1.06
CA TRP A 57 -10.75 -7.90 -1.41
C TRP A 57 -12.01 -7.95 -0.55
N ARG A 58 -12.40 -9.12 -0.05
CA ARG A 58 -13.56 -9.26 0.84
C ARG A 58 -13.28 -8.79 2.27
N SER A 59 -12.01 -8.79 2.71
CA SER A 59 -11.65 -8.32 4.05
C SER A 59 -11.47 -6.81 4.16
N VAL A 60 -11.48 -6.07 3.05
CA VAL A 60 -11.36 -4.60 3.04
C VAL A 60 -12.72 -3.90 3.26
N GLY A 61 -13.83 -4.64 3.12
CA GLY A 61 -15.20 -4.12 3.17
C GLY A 61 -15.84 -4.17 4.56
#